data_AF-A0A7H9AQA5-F1
#
_entry.id   AF-A0A7H9AQA5-F1
#
_cell.length_a   1.000
_cell.length_b   1.000
_cell.length_c   1.000
_cell.angle_alpha   90.00
_cell.angle_beta   90.00
_cell.angle_gamma   90.00
#
_symmetry.space_group_name_H-M   'P 1'
#
loop_
_entity.id
_entity.type
_entity.pdbx_description
1 polymer ?
#
loop_
_entity_poly.entity_id
_entity_poly.type
_entity_poly.pdbx_seq_one_letter_code
_entity_poly.pdbx_strand_id
1 'polypeptide(L)'
;MAHPKIKNTITFTDKFGEILNLSDVQIKKIDNLTYELLKKHQFSIDPDYDEKKERKQCDKSVQKILSKEQRVKLKKVRKNTQEKQSTIDFETQKFKRLQEKYKSLQLTEKKLHILQNILNDIREVVFAKWGKYVPGSKNQLSKHELYLNVASKKLSGFLSEEKLAEFYKIEASEQKWLKKIHTEQIVNMNASLNLTSKQAEFIYDYEENEPSKDINNDYLSEFEKWDLKREFMSSILDKKQFKEYLRLSEKQKAAYISYFKETDNLKSKEVKRLKSRVNYLINNYLYVLCEWRLELETYIPKSLNLMLLDFRLKYHENLKKDLNKNLKQSIRHNKNHVPNDLIFLKLRTKNDAIVPHLHCITNLENNIITEVPKKLCDLIVNKPSKVRDADAKLHEFTITNYENHGGTYGGSTYIRRKNRDEIDSKLDILSILLLHPEPQKNIDAGKKFD
;
A
#
# COMPACT_ATOMS: atom_id res chain seq x y z
N MET A 1 -35.04 6.02 5.05
CA MET A 1 -33.94 5.03 5.22
C MET A 1 -33.01 5.52 6.33
N ALA A 2 -32.57 4.64 7.23
CA ALA A 2 -31.61 5.00 8.27
C ALA A 2 -30.26 5.37 7.63
N HIS A 3 -29.65 6.48 8.04
CA HIS A 3 -28.36 6.91 7.52
C HIS A 3 -27.30 5.85 7.88
N PRO A 4 -26.56 5.28 6.91
CA PRO A 4 -25.55 4.30 7.24
C PRO A 4 -24.45 4.98 8.07
N LYS A 5 -24.17 4.44 9.27
CA LYS A 5 -23.00 4.87 10.05
C LYS A 5 -21.75 4.60 9.23
N ILE A 6 -20.87 5.60 9.13
CA ILE A 6 -19.61 5.49 8.40
C ILE A 6 -18.76 4.42 9.12
N LYS A 7 -18.52 3.29 8.47
CA LYS A 7 -17.72 2.19 9.03
C LYS A 7 -16.24 2.46 8.81
N ASN A 8 -15.41 1.87 9.66
CA ASN A 8 -13.93 1.86 9.54
C ASN A 8 -13.29 3.25 9.57
N THR A 9 -13.93 4.25 10.19
CA THR A 9 -13.35 5.57 10.45
C THR A 9 -13.97 6.16 11.68
N ILE A 10 -13.12 6.75 12.53
CA ILE A 10 -13.57 7.47 13.71
C ILE A 10 -14.07 8.86 13.28
N THR A 11 -15.37 9.09 13.36
CA THR A 11 -16.01 10.36 12.98
C THR A 11 -16.00 11.38 14.13
N PHE A 12 -16.57 12.57 13.88
CA PHE A 12 -16.79 13.57 14.93
C PHE A 12 -17.69 13.03 16.05
N THR A 13 -18.78 12.35 15.69
CA THR A 13 -19.75 11.81 16.65
C THR A 13 -19.17 10.66 17.46
N ASP A 14 -18.29 9.84 16.88
CA ASP A 14 -17.56 8.81 17.63
C ASP A 14 -16.62 9.43 18.69
N LYS A 15 -15.95 10.55 18.37
CA LYS A 15 -14.99 11.20 19.29
C LYS A 15 -15.66 12.06 20.36
N PHE A 16 -16.72 12.76 19.98
CA PHE A 16 -17.27 13.85 20.79
C PHE A 16 -18.75 13.65 21.12
N GLY A 17 -19.41 12.61 20.61
CA GLY A 17 -20.84 12.37 20.80
C GLY A 17 -21.23 12.32 22.28
N GLU A 18 -20.62 11.40 23.01
CA GLU A 18 -20.82 11.25 24.47
C GLU A 18 -20.28 12.46 25.22
N ILE A 19 -19.08 12.94 24.86
CA ILE A 19 -18.44 14.08 25.53
C ILE A 19 -19.33 15.34 25.47
N LEU A 20 -20.01 15.58 24.35
CA LEU A 20 -20.85 16.75 24.16
C LEU A 20 -22.34 16.50 24.46
N ASN A 21 -22.71 15.27 24.87
CA ASN A 21 -24.09 14.83 25.02
C ASN A 21 -24.94 15.21 23.79
N LEU A 22 -24.49 14.79 22.60
CA LEU A 22 -25.20 15.10 21.36
C LEU A 22 -26.55 14.36 21.31
N SER A 23 -27.60 15.04 20.87
CA SER A 23 -28.89 14.37 20.61
C SER A 23 -28.84 13.55 19.32
N ASP A 24 -29.73 12.57 19.18
CA ASP A 24 -29.82 11.73 17.96
C ASP A 24 -29.99 12.55 16.68
N VAL A 25 -30.71 13.68 16.75
CA VAL A 25 -30.90 14.60 15.62
C VAL A 25 -29.58 15.29 15.26
N GLN A 26 -28.80 15.72 16.26
CA GLN A 26 -27.49 16.32 16.02
C GLN A 26 -26.51 15.29 15.44
N ILE A 27 -26.51 14.07 16.00
CA ILE A 27 -25.69 12.96 15.51
C ILE A 27 -25.98 12.70 14.02
N LYS A 28 -27.25 12.49 13.65
CA LYS A 28 -27.63 12.27 12.25
C LYS A 28 -27.20 13.40 11.32
N LYS A 29 -27.37 14.66 11.72
CA LYS A 29 -26.97 15.82 10.90
C LYS A 29 -25.45 15.90 10.72
N ILE A 30 -24.69 15.66 11.80
CA ILE A 30 -23.22 15.70 11.77
C ILE A 30 -22.65 14.53 10.97
N ASP A 31 -23.23 13.33 11.12
CA ASP A 31 -22.83 12.15 10.35
C ASP A 31 -23.09 12.33 8.86
N ASN A 32 -24.21 12.95 8.48
CA ASN A 32 -24.49 13.29 7.09
C ASN A 32 -23.48 14.30 6.51
N LEU A 33 -23.12 15.34 7.27
CA LEU A 33 -22.07 16.27 6.84
C LEU A 33 -20.72 15.57 6.66
N THR A 34 -20.39 14.65 7.57
CA THR A 34 -19.15 13.86 7.50
C THR A 34 -19.18 12.92 6.29
N TYR A 35 -20.32 12.30 6.02
CA TYR A 35 -20.53 11.42 4.87
C TYR A 35 -20.32 12.15 3.56
N GLU A 36 -21.00 13.30 3.37
CA GLU A 36 -20.86 14.12 2.17
C GLU A 36 -19.44 14.65 1.98
N LEU A 37 -18.78 15.07 3.06
CA LEU A 37 -17.37 15.48 3.03
C LEU A 37 -16.48 14.34 2.52
N LEU A 38 -16.61 13.14 3.08
CA LEU A 38 -15.77 12.00 2.70
C LEU A 38 -16.09 11.49 1.29
N LYS A 39 -17.38 11.49 0.91
CA LYS A 39 -17.83 11.16 -0.45
C LYS A 39 -17.22 12.12 -1.47
N LYS A 40 -17.36 13.42 -1.23
CA LYS A 40 -16.75 14.46 -2.07
C LYS A 40 -15.23 14.31 -2.10
N HIS A 41 -14.59 14.06 -0.96
CA HIS A 41 -13.14 13.87 -0.90
C HIS A 41 -12.65 12.70 -1.76
N GLN A 42 -13.35 11.57 -1.74
CA GLN A 42 -12.97 10.37 -2.48
C GLN A 42 -13.28 10.48 -3.98
N PHE A 43 -14.40 11.11 -4.34
CA PHE A 43 -14.92 11.11 -5.71
C PHE A 43 -14.87 12.47 -6.41
N SER A 44 -14.33 13.53 -5.81
CA SER A 44 -14.27 14.84 -6.48
C SER A 44 -13.52 14.75 -7.81
N ILE A 45 -14.21 15.17 -8.88
CA ILE A 45 -13.61 15.39 -10.21
C ILE A 45 -13.13 16.84 -10.39
N ASP A 46 -13.38 17.71 -9.40
CA ASP A 46 -12.90 19.09 -9.38
C ASP A 46 -11.38 19.10 -9.22
N PRO A 47 -10.61 19.58 -10.22
CA PRO A 47 -9.15 19.69 -10.13
C PRO A 47 -8.70 20.63 -9.00
N ASP A 48 -9.53 21.60 -8.62
CA ASP A 48 -9.24 22.63 -7.62
C ASP A 48 -9.74 22.23 -6.22
N TYR A 49 -10.13 20.96 -6.05
CA TYR A 49 -10.60 20.43 -4.77
C TYR A 49 -9.53 20.56 -3.67
N ASP A 50 -9.79 21.42 -2.70
CA ASP A 50 -8.97 21.60 -1.50
C ASP A 50 -9.63 20.93 -0.29
N GLU A 51 -9.11 19.77 0.08
CA GLU A 51 -9.55 19.02 1.26
C GLU A 51 -9.51 19.85 2.55
N LYS A 52 -8.49 20.71 2.74
CA LYS A 52 -8.38 21.53 3.95
C LYS A 52 -9.50 22.54 4.01
N LYS A 53 -9.82 23.18 2.86
CA LYS A 53 -10.94 24.12 2.74
C LYS A 53 -12.27 23.43 3.00
N GLU A 54 -12.49 22.25 2.43
CA GLU A 54 -13.72 21.46 2.58
C GLU A 54 -13.90 20.95 4.02
N ARG A 55 -12.84 20.44 4.64
CA ARG A 55 -12.83 20.09 6.08
C ARG A 55 -13.18 21.28 6.95
N LYS A 56 -12.60 22.46 6.67
CA LYS A 56 -12.91 23.70 7.41
C LYS A 56 -14.37 24.12 7.25
N GLN A 57 -14.94 23.95 6.06
CA GLN A 57 -16.36 24.21 5.82
C GLN A 57 -17.25 23.22 6.57
N CYS A 58 -16.94 21.92 6.51
CA CYS A 58 -17.64 20.89 7.28
C CYS A 58 -17.58 21.20 8.78
N ASP A 59 -16.42 21.52 9.33
CA ASP A 59 -16.26 21.91 10.74
C ASP A 59 -17.13 23.11 11.10
N LYS A 60 -17.17 24.15 10.27
CA LYS A 60 -18.06 25.31 10.48
C LYS A 60 -19.53 24.90 10.49
N SER A 61 -19.94 24.00 9.61
CA SER A 61 -21.31 23.48 9.56
C SER A 61 -21.65 22.64 10.79
N VAL A 62 -20.71 21.82 11.27
CA VAL A 62 -20.84 21.10 12.55
C VAL A 62 -20.99 22.07 13.71
N GLN A 63 -20.18 23.13 13.79
CA GLN A 63 -20.33 24.15 14.83
C GLN A 63 -21.74 24.75 14.86
N LYS A 64 -22.36 25.02 13.69
CA LYS A 64 -23.72 25.56 13.62
C LYS A 64 -24.78 24.63 14.22
N ILE A 65 -24.56 23.31 14.19
CA ILE A 65 -25.47 22.29 14.77
C ILE A 65 -25.35 22.23 16.30
N LEU A 66 -24.18 22.54 16.85
CA LEU A 66 -23.92 22.51 18.30
C LEU A 66 -24.54 23.72 19.01
N SER A 67 -25.02 23.50 20.23
CA SER A 67 -25.43 24.58 21.15
C SER A 67 -24.22 25.39 21.63
N LYS A 68 -24.47 26.59 22.18
CA LYS A 68 -23.41 27.45 22.73
C LYS A 68 -22.58 26.72 23.80
N GLU A 69 -23.25 26.00 24.69
CA GLU A 69 -22.61 25.21 25.76
C GLU A 69 -21.74 24.08 25.20
N GLN A 70 -22.25 23.33 24.21
CA GLN A 70 -21.52 22.26 23.54
C GLN A 70 -20.26 22.79 22.84
N ARG A 71 -20.32 23.98 22.21
CA ARG A 71 -19.16 24.62 21.58
C ARG A 71 -18.09 25.00 22.60
N VAL A 72 -18.48 25.54 23.76
CA VAL A 72 -17.56 25.86 24.85
C VAL A 72 -16.88 24.59 25.37
N LYS A 73 -17.66 23.53 25.60
CA LYS A 73 -17.14 22.23 26.06
C LYS A 73 -16.15 21.64 25.05
N LEU A 74 -16.49 21.65 23.76
CA LEU A 74 -15.60 21.18 22.69
C LEU A 74 -14.27 21.94 22.65
N LYS A 75 -14.30 23.27 22.80
CA LYS A 75 -13.08 24.11 22.84
C LYS A 75 -12.17 23.70 24.00
N LYS A 76 -12.74 23.45 25.19
CA LYS A 76 -12.00 23.00 26.38
C LYS A 76 -11.34 21.64 26.15
N VAL A 77 -12.08 20.67 25.60
CA VAL A 77 -11.55 19.31 25.34
C VAL A 77 -10.41 19.34 24.32
N ARG A 78 -10.55 20.11 23.24
CA ARG A 78 -9.48 20.28 22.23
C ARG A 78 -8.21 20.88 22.84
N LYS A 79 -8.33 21.92 23.67
CA LYS A 79 -7.19 22.55 24.35
C LYS A 79 -6.44 21.56 25.24
N ASN A 80 -7.15 20.83 26.09
CA ASN A 80 -6.53 19.84 27.00
C ASN A 80 -5.84 18.69 26.23
N THR A 81 -6.36 18.32 25.06
CA THR A 81 -5.75 17.26 24.23
C THR A 81 -4.43 17.76 23.62
N GLN A 82 -4.41 18.99 23.12
CA GLN A 82 -3.20 19.61 22.56
C GLN A 82 -2.08 19.73 23.60
N GLU A 83 -2.42 20.15 24.83
CA GLU A 83 -1.47 20.25 25.95
C GLU A 83 -0.87 18.89 26.35
N LYS A 84 -1.66 17.80 26.28
CA LYS A 84 -1.19 16.43 26.54
C LYS A 84 -0.30 15.86 25.42
N GLN A 85 -0.42 16.36 24.20
CA GLN A 85 0.34 15.86 23.05
C GLN A 85 1.69 16.57 22.92
N SER A 86 1.80 17.81 23.41
CA SER A 86 3.06 18.57 23.47
C SER A 86 4.06 18.05 24.52
N THR A 87 3.68 17.15 25.41
CA THR A 87 4.56 16.63 26.47
C THR A 87 5.39 15.40 26.09
N ILE A 88 5.18 14.81 24.90
CA ILE A 88 5.95 13.64 24.43
C ILE A 88 6.93 14.08 23.34
N ASP A 89 8.15 14.42 23.75
CA ASP A 89 9.26 14.68 22.83
C ASP A 89 10.05 13.37 22.58
N PHE A 90 9.70 12.70 21.48
CA PHE A 90 10.35 11.45 21.06
C PHE A 90 11.83 11.64 20.72
N GLU A 91 12.23 12.79 20.18
CA GLU A 91 13.64 13.03 19.82
C GLU A 91 14.49 13.19 21.07
N THR A 92 13.98 13.90 22.08
CA THR A 92 14.64 13.99 23.39
C THR A 92 14.79 12.61 24.03
N GLN A 93 13.76 11.76 24.00
CA GLN A 93 13.86 10.40 24.57
C GLN A 93 14.85 9.52 23.80
N LYS A 94 14.85 9.61 22.46
CA LYS A 94 15.79 8.87 21.59
C LYS A 94 17.23 9.29 21.86
N PHE A 95 17.48 10.59 22.04
CA PHE A 95 18.80 11.11 22.34
C PHE A 95 19.29 10.70 23.74
N LYS A 96 18.43 10.74 24.77
CA LYS A 96 18.76 10.25 26.12
C LYS A 96 19.21 8.79 26.12
N ARG A 97 18.50 7.91 25.40
CA ARG A 97 18.90 6.50 25.25
C ARG A 97 20.25 6.34 24.55
N LEU A 98 20.53 7.15 23.53
CA LEU A 98 21.83 7.15 22.85
C LEU A 98 22.95 7.54 23.81
N GLN A 99 22.73 8.60 24.60
CA GLN A 99 23.69 9.09 25.58
C GLN A 99 23.97 8.06 26.66
N GLU A 100 22.94 7.37 27.16
CA GLU A 100 23.09 6.28 28.13
C GLU A 100 23.87 5.11 27.53
N LYS A 101 23.50 4.66 26.33
CA LYS A 101 24.16 3.54 25.64
C LYS A 101 25.65 3.76 25.42
N TYR A 102 26.05 4.96 24.98
CA TYR A 102 27.43 5.28 24.62
C TYR A 102 28.16 6.11 25.68
N LYS A 103 27.70 6.07 26.94
CA LYS A 103 28.27 6.87 28.04
C LYS A 103 29.77 6.62 28.23
N SER A 104 30.24 5.38 28.06
CA SER A 104 31.66 5.04 28.23
C SER A 104 32.57 5.63 27.15
N LEU A 105 32.03 6.07 26.01
CA LEU A 105 32.79 6.80 25.00
C LEU A 105 33.18 8.22 25.44
N GLN A 106 32.59 8.72 26.53
CA GLN A 106 32.85 10.05 27.10
C GLN A 106 32.84 11.15 26.01
N LEU A 107 31.78 11.14 25.19
CA LEU A 107 31.59 12.13 24.14
C LEU A 107 30.82 13.32 24.69
N THR A 108 31.16 14.53 24.21
CA THR A 108 30.35 15.71 24.47
C THR A 108 28.99 15.59 23.76
N GLU A 109 27.99 16.31 24.24
CA GLU A 109 26.64 16.32 23.64
C GLU A 109 26.66 16.62 22.14
N LYS A 110 27.47 17.61 21.72
CA LYS A 110 27.69 17.93 20.30
C LYS A 110 28.24 16.73 19.51
N LYS A 111 29.20 15.98 20.07
CA LYS A 111 29.73 14.77 19.44
C LYS A 111 28.72 13.62 19.45
N LEU A 112 27.87 13.50 20.47
CA LEU A 112 26.79 12.51 20.50
C LEU A 112 25.75 12.75 19.40
N HIS A 113 25.39 14.00 19.10
CA HIS A 113 24.52 14.31 17.97
C HIS A 113 25.14 13.94 16.62
N ILE A 114 26.44 14.21 16.44
CA ILE A 114 27.16 13.79 15.23
C ILE A 114 27.18 12.26 15.13
N LEU A 115 27.48 11.57 16.25
CA LEU A 115 27.42 10.11 16.32
C LEU A 115 26.04 9.58 15.95
N GLN A 116 24.97 10.19 16.45
CA GLN A 116 23.59 9.80 16.13
C GLN A 116 23.33 9.82 14.62
N ASN A 117 23.77 10.88 13.94
CA ASN A 117 23.63 11.02 12.50
C ASN A 117 24.44 9.96 11.75
N ILE A 118 25.71 9.74 12.15
CA ILE A 118 26.54 8.69 11.56
C ILE A 118 25.91 7.31 11.73
N LEU A 119 25.35 7.01 12.90
CA LEU A 119 24.69 5.72 13.17
C LEU A 119 23.40 5.54 12.35
N ASN A 120 22.64 6.62 12.11
CA ASN A 120 21.48 6.58 11.23
C ASN A 120 21.92 6.28 9.78
N ASP A 121 22.95 6.97 9.27
CA ASP A 121 23.50 6.68 7.94
C ASP A 121 24.01 5.25 7.81
N ILE A 122 24.68 4.72 8.85
CA ILE A 122 25.15 3.32 8.87
C ILE A 122 23.94 2.38 8.68
N ARG A 123 22.84 2.61 9.39
CA ARG A 123 21.63 1.78 9.30
C ARG A 123 21.01 1.80 7.91
N GLU A 124 20.94 2.97 7.27
CA GLU A 124 20.43 3.09 5.90
C GLU A 124 21.29 2.30 4.90
N VAL A 125 22.61 2.39 5.01
CA VAL A 125 23.54 1.64 4.16
C VAL A 125 23.42 0.14 4.37
N VAL A 126 23.31 -0.31 5.63
CA VAL A 126 23.13 -1.73 5.97
C VAL A 126 21.81 -2.24 5.39
N PHE A 127 20.72 -1.49 5.55
CA PHE A 127 19.42 -1.86 5.00
C PHE A 127 19.46 -2.01 3.48
N ALA A 128 20.08 -1.05 2.77
CA ALA A 128 20.21 -1.10 1.31
C ALA A 128 21.06 -2.27 0.82
N LYS A 129 22.09 -2.68 1.57
CA LYS A 129 22.96 -3.81 1.23
C LYS A 129 22.32 -5.16 1.57
N TRP A 130 21.68 -5.27 2.75
CA TRP A 130 21.00 -6.48 3.19
C TRP A 130 19.81 -6.84 2.28
N GLY A 131 19.09 -5.82 1.77
CA GLY A 131 17.95 -6.01 0.87
C GLY A 131 18.28 -6.58 -0.52
N LYS A 132 19.56 -6.75 -0.89
CA LYS A 132 20.03 -7.29 -2.18
C LYS A 132 20.40 -8.80 -2.12
N TYR A 133 19.88 -9.51 -1.12
CA TYR A 133 20.07 -10.94 -0.87
C TYR A 133 20.02 -11.83 -2.14
N VAL A 134 20.94 -12.79 -2.24
CA VAL A 134 20.95 -13.88 -3.22
C VAL A 134 21.10 -15.21 -2.46
N PRO A 135 20.17 -16.17 -2.59
CA PRO A 135 20.24 -17.44 -1.87
C PRO A 135 21.50 -18.24 -2.18
N GLY A 136 22.07 -18.92 -1.16
CA GLY A 136 23.14 -19.91 -1.32
C GLY A 136 24.58 -19.40 -1.17
N SER A 137 24.80 -18.12 -0.86
CA SER A 137 26.15 -17.60 -0.60
C SER A 137 26.68 -18.11 0.76
N LYS A 138 27.67 -19.02 0.73
CA LYS A 138 28.27 -19.62 1.94
C LYS A 138 29.12 -18.64 2.78
N ASN A 139 29.41 -17.43 2.28
CA ASN A 139 30.29 -16.44 2.91
C ASN A 139 29.56 -15.16 3.33
N GLN A 140 28.27 -15.23 3.65
CA GLN A 140 27.50 -14.05 4.00
C GLN A 140 27.72 -13.66 5.46
N LEU A 141 28.12 -12.41 5.68
CA LEU A 141 28.15 -11.77 6.99
C LEU A 141 26.72 -11.58 7.48
N SER A 142 26.44 -11.83 8.76
CA SER A 142 25.18 -11.45 9.41
C SER A 142 24.90 -9.95 9.30
N LYS A 143 23.64 -9.56 9.49
CA LYS A 143 23.24 -8.14 9.49
C LYS A 143 24.05 -7.30 10.48
N HIS A 144 24.38 -7.85 11.65
CA HIS A 144 25.20 -7.17 12.63
C HIS A 144 26.68 -7.08 12.21
N GLU A 145 27.27 -8.13 11.66
CA GLU A 145 28.63 -8.08 11.13
C GLU A 145 28.75 -7.07 9.98
N LEU A 146 27.73 -7.00 9.10
CA LEU A 146 27.64 -5.96 8.08
C LEU A 146 27.55 -4.56 8.70
N TYR A 147 26.76 -4.40 9.76
CA TYR A 147 26.68 -3.16 10.52
C TYR A 147 28.03 -2.74 11.09
N LEU A 148 28.75 -3.65 11.77
CA LEU A 148 30.08 -3.37 12.32
C LEU A 148 31.10 -3.03 11.22
N ASN A 149 31.05 -3.71 10.08
CA ASN A 149 31.92 -3.42 8.94
C ASN A 149 31.68 -2.04 8.33
N VAL A 150 30.42 -1.62 8.21
CA VAL A 150 30.08 -0.26 7.75
C VAL A 150 30.43 0.78 8.82
N ALA A 151 30.17 0.46 10.09
CA ALA A 151 30.52 1.31 11.23
C ALA A 151 32.03 1.55 11.33
N SER A 152 32.84 0.52 11.12
CA SER A 152 34.31 0.63 11.10
C SER A 152 34.80 1.71 10.16
N LYS A 153 34.29 1.71 8.93
CA LYS A 153 34.69 2.68 7.89
C LYS A 153 34.22 4.09 8.18
N LYS A 154 33.01 4.24 8.74
CA LYS A 154 32.40 5.57 8.99
C LYS A 154 32.86 6.18 10.32
N LEU A 155 33.17 5.37 11.33
CA LEU A 155 33.55 5.84 12.66
C LEU A 155 35.06 6.01 12.83
N SER A 156 35.90 5.37 12.02
CA SER A 156 37.37 5.54 12.10
C SER A 156 37.84 6.98 11.86
N GLY A 157 37.09 7.77 11.08
CA GLY A 157 37.36 9.20 10.89
C GLY A 157 36.77 10.13 11.97
N PHE A 158 36.00 9.59 12.92
CA PHE A 158 35.27 10.36 13.93
C PHE A 158 35.69 10.03 15.37
N LEU A 159 35.97 8.75 15.66
CA LEU A 159 36.44 8.24 16.95
C LEU A 159 37.95 7.97 16.88
N SER A 160 38.66 8.16 17.99
CA SER A 160 40.02 7.62 18.14
C SER A 160 39.98 6.09 18.18
N GLU A 161 41.11 5.43 17.93
CA GLU A 161 41.20 3.95 17.96
C GLU A 161 40.71 3.37 19.29
N GLU A 162 41.07 3.97 20.43
CA GLU A 162 40.61 3.57 21.76
C GLU A 162 39.09 3.66 21.91
N LYS A 163 38.48 4.75 21.44
CA LYS A 163 37.02 4.95 21.49
C LYS A 163 36.29 4.06 20.49
N LEU A 164 36.91 3.76 19.36
CA LEU A 164 36.37 2.82 18.38
C LEU A 164 36.39 1.37 18.93
N ALA A 165 37.46 0.99 19.63
CA ALA A 165 37.53 -0.29 20.33
C ALA A 165 36.47 -0.39 21.45
N GLU A 166 36.26 0.69 22.20
CA GLU A 166 35.18 0.76 23.20
C GLU A 166 33.79 0.69 22.56
N PHE A 167 33.57 1.36 21.42
CA PHE A 167 32.34 1.25 20.65
C PHE A 167 32.03 -0.21 20.27
N TYR A 168 33.04 -0.97 19.81
CA TYR A 168 32.86 -2.39 19.49
C TYR A 168 32.54 -3.24 20.71
N LYS A 169 33.09 -2.94 21.88
CA LYS A 169 32.72 -3.63 23.13
C LYS A 169 31.27 -3.38 23.51
N ILE A 170 30.81 -2.13 23.39
CA ILE A 170 29.41 -1.75 23.65
C ILE A 170 28.48 -2.53 22.71
N GLU A 171 28.75 -2.50 21.40
CA GLU A 171 27.93 -3.20 20.40
C GLU A 171 27.93 -4.72 20.62
N ALA A 172 29.09 -5.33 20.90
CA ALA A 172 29.19 -6.76 21.18
C ALA A 172 28.40 -7.16 22.44
N SER A 173 28.47 -6.35 23.49
CA SER A 173 27.70 -6.57 24.72
C SER A 173 26.20 -6.47 24.47
N GLU A 174 25.76 -5.47 23.69
CA GLU A 174 24.34 -5.31 23.36
C GLU A 174 23.83 -6.46 22.50
N GLN A 175 24.59 -6.91 21.50
CA GLN A 175 24.19 -8.08 20.71
C GLN A 175 24.07 -9.34 21.54
N LYS A 176 25.02 -9.57 22.46
CA LYS A 176 24.94 -10.72 23.37
C LYS A 176 23.69 -10.65 24.25
N TRP A 177 23.37 -9.46 24.76
CA TRP A 177 22.16 -9.22 25.56
C TRP A 177 20.88 -9.39 24.73
N LEU A 178 20.83 -8.85 23.51
CA LEU A 178 19.71 -8.98 22.58
C LEU A 178 19.49 -10.44 22.18
N LYS A 179 20.55 -11.18 21.84
CA LYS A 179 20.48 -12.61 21.54
C LYS A 179 19.94 -13.38 22.73
N LYS A 180 20.42 -13.10 23.95
CA LYS A 180 19.91 -13.73 25.18
C LYS A 180 18.41 -13.49 25.36
N ILE A 181 17.96 -12.23 25.27
CA ILE A 181 16.54 -11.88 25.43
C ILE A 181 15.67 -12.55 24.38
N HIS A 182 16.07 -12.54 23.10
CA HIS A 182 15.29 -13.19 22.05
C HIS A 182 15.27 -14.70 22.23
N THR A 183 16.38 -15.30 22.65
CA THR A 183 16.43 -16.74 22.98
C THR A 183 15.45 -17.07 24.11
N GLU A 184 15.41 -16.27 25.19
CA GLU A 184 14.44 -16.43 26.28
C GLU A 184 13.00 -16.25 25.80
N GLN A 185 12.75 -15.29 24.91
CA GLN A 185 11.43 -15.10 24.29
C GLN A 185 11.02 -16.31 23.44
N ILE A 186 11.93 -16.87 22.64
CA ILE A 186 11.68 -18.08 21.84
C ILE A 186 11.30 -19.25 22.76
N VAL A 187 12.01 -19.44 23.87
CA VAL A 187 11.66 -20.47 24.88
C VAL A 187 10.25 -20.23 25.41
N ASN A 188 9.93 -18.99 25.82
CA ASN A 188 8.63 -18.65 26.39
C ASN A 188 7.47 -18.80 25.39
N MET A 189 7.64 -18.34 24.16
CA MET A 189 6.64 -18.45 23.09
C MET A 189 6.39 -19.89 22.67
N ASN A 190 7.38 -20.77 22.88
CA ASN A 190 7.31 -22.19 22.56
C ASN A 190 7.38 -23.06 23.83
N ALA A 191 6.82 -22.58 24.95
CA ALA A 191 6.93 -23.26 26.24
C ALA A 191 6.47 -24.72 26.19
N SER A 192 5.46 -25.06 25.37
CA SER A 192 4.98 -26.43 25.17
C SER A 192 6.00 -27.37 24.50
N LEU A 193 7.01 -26.82 23.81
CA LEU A 193 8.10 -27.59 23.20
C LEU A 193 9.23 -27.89 24.18
N ASN A 194 9.26 -27.24 25.36
CA ASN A 194 10.34 -27.39 26.36
C ASN A 194 11.74 -27.30 25.71
N LEU A 195 11.98 -26.23 24.95
CA LEU A 195 13.23 -26.04 24.22
C LEU A 195 14.42 -25.91 25.17
N THR A 196 15.55 -26.52 24.81
CA THR A 196 16.83 -26.22 25.45
C THR A 196 17.35 -24.85 24.99
N SER A 197 18.23 -24.22 25.78
CA SER A 197 18.86 -22.94 25.39
C SER A 197 19.57 -23.05 24.03
N LYS A 198 20.26 -24.16 23.76
CA LYS A 198 20.95 -24.40 22.48
C LYS A 198 19.98 -24.49 21.29
N GLN A 199 18.84 -25.16 21.46
CA GLN A 199 17.81 -25.20 20.42
C GLN A 199 17.20 -23.83 20.16
N ALA A 200 16.93 -23.06 21.22
CA ALA A 200 16.41 -21.70 21.10
C ALA A 200 17.40 -20.75 20.41
N GLU A 201 18.71 -20.89 20.68
CA GLU A 201 19.75 -20.15 19.97
C GLU A 201 19.80 -20.50 18.48
N PHE A 202 19.68 -21.79 18.11
CA PHE A 202 19.59 -22.17 16.70
C PHE A 202 18.36 -21.58 16.01
N ILE A 203 17.21 -21.54 16.69
CA ILE A 203 16.00 -20.91 16.14
C ILE A 203 16.22 -19.40 15.93
N TYR A 204 16.83 -18.71 16.89
CA TYR A 204 17.18 -17.30 16.75
C TYR A 204 18.07 -17.06 15.53
N ASP A 205 19.13 -17.87 15.37
CA ASP A 205 20.07 -17.73 14.25
C ASP A 205 19.39 -18.03 12.90
N TYR A 206 18.40 -18.95 12.87
CA TYR A 206 17.57 -19.18 11.67
C TYR A 206 16.65 -17.98 11.37
N GLU A 207 15.97 -17.42 12.36
CA GLU A 207 15.04 -16.29 12.16
C GLU A 207 15.75 -15.01 11.70
N GLU A 208 16.98 -14.76 12.14
CA GLU A 208 17.81 -13.64 11.64
C GLU A 208 18.25 -13.80 10.17
N ASN A 209 18.34 -15.05 9.69
CA ASN A 209 18.84 -15.39 8.37
C ASN A 209 17.78 -16.01 7.45
N GLU A 210 16.49 -15.90 7.80
CA GLU A 210 15.41 -16.49 7.04
C GLU A 210 15.38 -15.90 5.60
N PRO A 211 15.40 -16.75 4.56
CA PRO A 211 15.33 -16.27 3.19
C PRO A 211 13.97 -15.59 2.94
N SER A 212 14.00 -14.39 2.38
CA SER A 212 12.77 -13.70 1.94
C SER A 212 12.42 -14.01 0.48
N LYS A 213 13.37 -14.56 -0.28
CA LYS A 213 13.27 -14.78 -1.73
C LYS A 213 13.88 -16.12 -2.15
N ASP A 214 13.41 -16.63 -3.28
CA ASP A 214 13.92 -17.83 -3.93
C ASP A 214 15.12 -17.55 -4.86
N ILE A 215 15.61 -18.60 -5.52
CA ILE A 215 16.73 -18.57 -6.46
C ILE A 215 16.50 -17.67 -7.69
N ASN A 216 15.23 -17.38 -8.01
CA ASN A 216 14.83 -16.49 -9.10
C ASN A 216 14.58 -15.06 -8.62
N ASN A 217 14.92 -14.75 -7.35
CA ASN A 217 14.71 -13.45 -6.70
C ASN A 217 13.21 -13.08 -6.53
N ASP A 218 12.31 -14.07 -6.60
CA ASP A 218 10.89 -13.91 -6.27
C ASP A 218 10.66 -14.11 -4.77
N TYR A 219 9.73 -13.36 -4.17
CA TYR A 219 9.39 -13.52 -2.76
C TYR A 219 8.80 -14.89 -2.46
N LEU A 220 9.24 -15.51 -1.37
CA LEU A 220 8.66 -16.78 -0.90
C LEU A 220 7.25 -16.54 -0.34
N SER A 221 6.34 -17.46 -0.61
CA SER A 221 5.04 -17.50 0.06
C SER A 221 5.18 -17.91 1.52
N GLU A 222 4.21 -17.53 2.35
CA GLU A 222 4.17 -17.97 3.76
C GLU A 222 4.10 -19.50 3.88
N PHE A 223 3.49 -20.18 2.91
CA PHE A 223 3.49 -21.64 2.86
C PHE A 223 4.89 -22.22 2.60
N GLU A 224 5.65 -21.64 1.66
CA GLU A 224 7.03 -22.06 1.41
C GLU A 224 7.92 -21.78 2.62
N LYS A 225 7.74 -20.64 3.31
CA LYS A 225 8.44 -20.34 4.56
C LYS A 225 8.12 -21.34 5.66
N TRP A 226 6.85 -21.76 5.80
CA TRP A 226 6.50 -22.84 6.73
C TRP A 226 7.14 -24.18 6.38
N ASP A 227 7.21 -24.53 5.10
CA ASP A 227 7.87 -25.77 4.67
C ASP A 227 9.37 -25.73 5.01
N LEU A 228 10.07 -24.60 4.76
CA LEU A 228 11.46 -24.39 5.16
C LEU A 228 11.64 -24.42 6.68
N LYS A 229 10.78 -23.73 7.43
CA LYS A 229 10.83 -23.73 8.90
C LYS A 229 10.55 -25.11 9.47
N ARG A 230 9.68 -25.90 8.84
CA ARG A 230 9.39 -27.29 9.23
C ARG A 230 10.63 -28.17 9.05
N GLU A 231 11.31 -28.07 7.92
CA GLU A 231 12.55 -28.80 7.65
C GLU A 231 13.64 -28.44 8.66
N PHE A 232 13.82 -27.14 8.90
CA PHE A 232 14.75 -26.65 9.92
C PHE A 232 14.41 -27.18 11.32
N MET A 233 13.15 -27.05 11.77
CA MET A 233 12.71 -27.53 13.08
C MET A 233 12.89 -29.04 13.23
N SER A 234 12.66 -29.82 12.17
CA SER A 234 12.91 -31.27 12.17
C SER A 234 14.38 -31.62 12.41
N SER A 235 15.32 -30.72 12.10
CA SER A 235 16.75 -30.96 12.26
C SER A 235 17.27 -30.67 13.68
N ILE A 236 16.54 -29.86 14.46
CA ILE A 236 16.99 -29.43 15.79
C ILE A 236 16.13 -29.98 16.94
N LEU A 237 14.89 -30.35 16.68
CA LEU A 237 13.95 -30.84 17.69
C LEU A 237 14.02 -32.37 17.79
N ASP A 238 13.84 -32.90 19.00
CA ASP A 238 13.64 -34.35 19.14
C ASP A 238 12.26 -34.78 18.59
N LYS A 239 12.04 -36.09 18.47
CA LYS A 239 10.82 -36.65 17.87
C LYS A 239 9.54 -36.22 18.59
N LYS A 240 9.55 -36.09 19.93
CA LYS A 240 8.36 -35.67 20.69
C LYS A 240 8.11 -34.17 20.52
N GLN A 241 9.17 -33.36 20.61
CA GLN A 241 9.13 -31.92 20.40
C GLN A 241 8.65 -31.60 18.98
N PHE A 242 9.20 -32.26 17.96
CA PHE A 242 8.81 -32.04 16.57
C PHE A 242 7.34 -32.40 16.30
N LYS A 243 6.84 -33.48 16.91
CA LYS A 243 5.41 -33.84 16.83
C LYS A 243 4.51 -32.74 17.41
N GLU A 244 4.88 -32.17 18.56
CA GLU A 244 4.13 -31.06 19.16
C GLU A 244 4.24 -29.78 18.32
N TYR A 245 5.42 -29.49 17.76
CA TYR A 245 5.62 -28.39 16.82
C TYR A 245 4.70 -28.51 15.60
N LEU A 246 4.61 -29.69 14.98
CA LEU A 246 3.71 -29.92 13.84
C LEU A 246 2.25 -29.65 14.21
N ARG A 247 1.82 -30.08 15.40
CA ARG A 247 0.46 -29.81 15.90
C ARG A 247 0.18 -28.31 16.03
N LEU A 248 1.13 -27.54 16.57
CA LEU A 248 1.02 -26.08 16.72
C LEU A 248 1.06 -25.37 15.36
N SER A 249 1.97 -25.78 14.48
CA SER A 249 2.14 -25.23 13.13
C SER A 249 0.88 -25.43 12.29
N GLU A 250 0.27 -26.62 12.32
CA GLU A 250 -1.00 -26.86 11.60
C GLU A 250 -2.15 -26.01 12.14
N LYS A 251 -2.20 -25.73 13.46
CA LYS A 251 -3.19 -24.80 14.03
C LYS A 251 -2.98 -23.37 13.51
N GLN A 252 -1.73 -22.90 13.43
CA GLN A 252 -1.41 -21.57 12.89
C GLN A 252 -1.74 -21.48 11.40
N LYS A 253 -1.38 -22.51 10.63
CA LYS A 253 -1.71 -22.63 9.20
C LYS A 253 -3.21 -22.62 8.97
N ALA A 254 -3.99 -23.34 9.78
CA ALA A 254 -5.45 -23.31 9.71
C ALA A 254 -6.01 -21.92 10.00
N ALA A 255 -5.49 -21.21 11.00
CA ALA A 255 -5.91 -19.83 11.31
C ALA A 255 -5.60 -18.87 10.15
N TYR A 256 -4.44 -18.99 9.52
CA TYR A 256 -4.06 -18.19 8.36
C TYR A 256 -4.93 -18.48 7.13
N ILE A 257 -5.25 -19.75 6.87
CA ILE A 257 -6.19 -20.12 5.80
C ILE A 257 -7.59 -19.54 6.05
N SER A 258 -8.06 -19.56 7.31
CA SER A 258 -9.33 -18.92 7.68
C SER A 258 -9.30 -17.41 7.42
N TYR A 259 -8.20 -16.74 7.75
CA TYR A 259 -8.01 -15.33 7.40
C TYR A 259 -8.11 -15.10 5.88
N PHE A 260 -7.47 -15.93 5.05
CA PHE A 260 -7.61 -15.80 3.60
C PHE A 260 -9.06 -15.95 3.13
N LYS A 261 -9.81 -16.93 3.64
CA LYS A 261 -11.22 -17.10 3.29
C LYS A 261 -12.07 -15.89 3.68
N GLU A 262 -11.81 -15.28 4.83
CA GLU A 262 -12.47 -14.03 5.23
C GLU A 262 -12.14 -12.88 4.28
N THR A 263 -10.86 -12.72 3.91
CA THR A 263 -10.45 -11.70 2.94
C THR A 263 -11.04 -11.93 1.55
N ASP A 264 -11.15 -13.19 1.10
CA ASP A 264 -11.76 -13.57 -0.18
C ASP A 264 -13.26 -13.24 -0.22
N ASN A 265 -13.95 -13.48 0.90
CA ASN A 265 -15.35 -13.10 1.05
C ASN A 265 -15.56 -11.59 0.93
N LEU A 266 -14.64 -10.78 1.46
CA LEU A 266 -14.65 -9.33 1.24
C LEU A 266 -14.38 -8.98 -0.23
N LYS A 267 -13.46 -9.72 -0.88
CA LYS A 267 -13.11 -9.58 -2.30
C LYS A 267 -14.30 -9.82 -3.23
N SER A 268 -15.24 -10.69 -2.85
CA SER A 268 -16.46 -10.97 -3.62
C SER A 268 -17.28 -9.71 -3.95
N LYS A 269 -17.31 -8.71 -3.05
CA LYS A 269 -17.98 -7.43 -3.28
C LYS A 269 -17.24 -6.60 -4.33
N GLU A 270 -15.91 -6.63 -4.31
CA GLU A 270 -15.09 -5.97 -5.33
C GLU A 270 -15.30 -6.59 -6.71
N VAL A 271 -15.36 -7.92 -6.77
CA VAL A 271 -15.67 -8.66 -8.00
C VAL A 271 -17.03 -8.25 -8.54
N LYS A 272 -18.09 -8.21 -7.71
CA LYS A 272 -19.43 -7.77 -8.14
C LYS A 272 -19.42 -6.33 -8.67
N ARG A 273 -18.77 -5.41 -7.95
CA ARG A 273 -18.59 -4.01 -8.39
C ARG A 273 -17.91 -3.94 -9.75
N LEU A 274 -16.84 -4.70 -9.94
CA LEU A 274 -16.05 -4.66 -11.17
C LEU A 274 -16.79 -5.30 -12.35
N LYS A 275 -17.52 -6.40 -12.14
CA LYS A 275 -18.43 -6.98 -13.15
C LYS A 275 -19.48 -5.97 -13.60
N SER A 276 -20.14 -5.33 -12.63
CA SER A 276 -21.14 -4.28 -12.89
C SER A 276 -20.54 -3.12 -13.69
N ARG A 277 -19.32 -2.68 -13.32
CA ARG A 277 -18.59 -1.64 -14.05
C ARG A 277 -18.26 -2.05 -15.49
N VAL A 278 -17.73 -3.25 -15.72
CA VAL A 278 -17.40 -3.73 -17.06
C VAL A 278 -18.64 -3.73 -17.94
N ASN A 279 -19.77 -4.24 -17.44
CA ASN A 279 -21.04 -4.23 -18.17
C ASN A 279 -21.50 -2.81 -18.50
N TYR A 280 -21.41 -1.89 -17.52
CA TYR A 280 -21.77 -0.50 -17.74
C TYR A 280 -20.91 0.17 -18.82
N LEU A 281 -19.59 -0.06 -18.78
CA LEU A 281 -18.66 0.48 -19.77
C LEU A 281 -19.00 0.00 -21.19
N ILE A 282 -19.22 -1.30 -21.36
CA ILE A 282 -19.60 -1.90 -22.66
C ILE A 282 -20.90 -1.28 -23.18
N ASN A 283 -21.92 -1.17 -22.33
CA ASN A 283 -23.27 -0.82 -22.77
C ASN A 283 -23.51 0.69 -22.90
N ASN A 284 -22.78 1.54 -22.17
CA ASN A 284 -23.13 2.97 -22.04
C ASN A 284 -21.99 3.94 -22.34
N TYR A 285 -20.72 3.49 -22.33
CA TYR A 285 -19.57 4.39 -22.39
C TYR A 285 -18.69 4.14 -23.63
N LEU A 286 -18.40 2.86 -23.92
CA LEU A 286 -17.46 2.46 -24.96
C LEU A 286 -17.84 3.00 -26.34
N TYR A 287 -19.13 2.94 -26.70
CA TYR A 287 -19.62 3.42 -28.00
C TYR A 287 -19.35 4.92 -28.19
N VAL A 288 -19.61 5.73 -27.15
CA VAL A 288 -19.33 7.18 -27.17
C VAL A 288 -17.84 7.46 -27.35
N LEU A 289 -16.99 6.71 -26.65
CA LEU A 289 -15.54 6.86 -26.79
C LEU A 289 -15.03 6.42 -28.17
N CYS A 290 -15.60 5.37 -28.75
CA CYS A 290 -15.22 4.87 -30.07
C CYS A 290 -15.59 5.86 -31.19
N GLU A 291 -16.77 6.48 -31.11
CA GLU A 291 -17.17 7.57 -32.00
C GLU A 291 -16.23 8.76 -31.88
N TRP A 292 -15.93 9.19 -30.65
CA TRP A 292 -14.99 10.30 -30.45
C TRP A 292 -13.58 9.94 -30.94
N ARG A 293 -13.16 8.68 -30.76
CA ARG A 293 -11.90 8.16 -31.30
C ARG A 293 -11.87 8.24 -32.83
N LEU A 294 -12.97 8.01 -33.55
CA LEU A 294 -13.06 8.20 -35.00
C LEU A 294 -12.89 9.66 -35.39
N GLU A 295 -13.57 10.59 -34.70
CA GLU A 295 -13.42 12.02 -34.94
C GLU A 295 -11.97 12.47 -34.77
N LEU A 296 -11.29 11.96 -33.75
CA LEU A 296 -9.89 12.26 -33.47
C LEU A 296 -8.94 11.80 -34.60
N GLU A 297 -9.25 10.73 -35.36
CA GLU A 297 -8.38 10.25 -36.45
C GLU A 297 -8.12 11.30 -37.51
N THR A 298 -9.09 12.18 -37.76
CA THR A 298 -8.98 13.25 -38.74
C THR A 298 -7.86 14.25 -38.41
N TYR A 299 -7.37 14.23 -37.16
CA TYR A 299 -6.31 15.11 -36.67
C TYR A 299 -4.98 14.37 -36.41
N ILE A 300 -4.91 13.06 -36.65
CA ILE A 300 -3.72 12.23 -36.37
C ILE A 300 -2.77 12.25 -37.58
N PRO A 301 -1.51 12.70 -37.43
CA PRO A 301 -0.51 12.56 -38.49
C PRO A 301 -0.26 11.10 -38.87
N LYS A 302 0.04 10.81 -40.14
CA LYS A 302 0.30 9.45 -40.63
C LYS A 302 1.40 8.73 -39.85
N SER A 303 2.45 9.44 -39.42
CA SER A 303 3.53 8.92 -38.57
C SER A 303 3.01 8.42 -37.22
N LEU A 304 2.17 9.23 -36.55
CA LEU A 304 1.56 8.88 -35.26
C LEU A 304 0.60 7.70 -35.40
N ASN A 305 -0.13 7.58 -36.52
CA ASN A 305 -1.04 6.45 -36.72
C ASN A 305 -0.32 5.09 -36.74
N LEU A 306 0.85 5.00 -37.39
CA LEU A 306 1.66 3.78 -37.39
C LEU A 306 2.19 3.46 -35.98
N MET A 307 2.65 4.48 -35.25
CA MET A 307 3.10 4.32 -33.86
C MET A 307 1.96 3.84 -32.93
N LEU A 308 0.74 4.35 -33.12
CA LEU A 308 -0.43 3.93 -32.34
C LEU A 308 -0.81 2.46 -32.55
N LEU A 309 -0.62 1.94 -33.77
CA LEU A 309 -0.88 0.52 -34.07
C LEU A 309 0.11 -0.40 -33.32
N ASP A 310 1.41 -0.11 -33.39
CA ASP A 310 2.44 -0.83 -32.63
C ASP A 310 2.18 -0.71 -31.11
N PHE A 311 1.86 0.50 -30.67
CA PHE A 311 1.59 0.78 -29.26
C PHE A 311 0.39 0.00 -28.72
N ARG A 312 -0.69 -0.14 -29.51
CA ARG A 312 -1.86 -0.95 -29.14
C ARG A 312 -1.51 -2.43 -29.00
N LEU A 313 -0.67 -2.98 -29.88
CA LEU A 313 -0.22 -4.37 -29.78
C LEU A 313 0.59 -4.59 -28.50
N LYS A 314 1.61 -3.76 -28.27
CA LYS A 314 2.45 -3.80 -27.06
C LYS A 314 1.63 -3.64 -25.78
N TYR A 315 0.61 -2.78 -25.80
CA TYR A 315 -0.31 -2.58 -24.69
C TYR A 315 -1.02 -3.89 -24.30
N HIS A 316 -1.64 -4.58 -25.27
CA HIS A 316 -2.34 -5.84 -24.99
C HIS A 316 -1.39 -6.99 -24.63
N GLU A 317 -0.19 -7.05 -25.21
CA GLU A 317 0.83 -8.03 -24.85
C GLU A 317 1.28 -7.86 -23.39
N ASN A 318 1.49 -6.62 -22.95
CA ASN A 318 1.85 -6.33 -21.58
C ASN A 318 0.71 -6.64 -20.60
N LEU A 319 -0.54 -6.31 -20.93
CA LEU A 319 -1.69 -6.74 -20.13
C LEU A 319 -1.72 -8.26 -19.92
N LYS A 320 -1.44 -9.04 -20.98
CA LYS A 320 -1.38 -10.51 -20.91
C LYS A 320 -0.20 -10.99 -20.07
N LYS A 321 0.99 -10.40 -20.26
CA LYS A 321 2.19 -10.73 -19.49
C LYS A 321 1.98 -10.47 -17.99
N ASP A 322 1.44 -9.31 -17.66
CA ASP A 322 1.18 -8.89 -16.29
C ASP A 322 0.10 -9.75 -15.62
N LEU A 323 -1.00 -10.06 -16.34
CA LEU A 323 -2.02 -10.98 -15.83
C LEU A 323 -1.41 -12.35 -15.53
N ASN A 324 -0.64 -12.92 -16.45
CA ASN A 324 -0.01 -14.23 -16.24
C ASN A 324 0.95 -14.24 -15.05
N LYS A 325 1.74 -13.17 -14.89
CA LYS A 325 2.62 -13.00 -13.73
C LYS A 325 1.82 -12.93 -12.43
N ASN A 326 0.78 -12.10 -12.39
CA ASN A 326 -0.04 -11.87 -11.19
C ASN A 326 -0.86 -13.12 -10.81
N LEU A 327 -1.38 -13.86 -11.79
CA LEU A 327 -2.08 -15.13 -11.54
C LEU A 327 -1.12 -16.18 -10.95
N LYS A 328 0.09 -16.33 -11.51
CA LYS A 328 1.11 -17.24 -10.95
C LYS A 328 1.47 -16.86 -9.52
N GLN A 329 1.70 -15.57 -9.25
CA GLN A 329 2.00 -15.09 -7.91
C GLN A 329 0.82 -15.32 -6.95
N SER A 330 -0.40 -14.98 -7.33
CA SER A 330 -1.58 -15.20 -6.48
C SER A 330 -1.77 -16.69 -6.16
N ILE A 331 -1.62 -17.59 -7.14
CA ILE A 331 -1.67 -19.05 -6.91
C ILE A 331 -0.56 -19.50 -5.96
N ARG A 332 0.69 -19.08 -6.18
CA ARG A 332 1.84 -19.43 -5.33
C ARG A 332 1.63 -18.97 -3.89
N HIS A 333 1.27 -17.70 -3.70
CA HIS A 333 1.18 -17.09 -2.37
C HIS A 333 -0.06 -17.52 -1.60
N ASN A 334 -1.15 -17.83 -2.30
CA ASN A 334 -2.42 -18.09 -1.65
C ASN A 334 -2.91 -19.54 -1.76
N LYS A 335 -2.20 -20.43 -2.48
CA LYS A 335 -2.55 -21.84 -2.71
C LYS A 335 -4.04 -22.07 -3.03
N ASN A 336 -4.61 -21.22 -3.89
CA ASN A 336 -6.03 -21.23 -4.31
C ASN A 336 -7.06 -20.92 -3.20
N HIS A 337 -6.65 -20.44 -2.02
CA HIS A 337 -7.59 -20.07 -0.95
C HIS A 337 -8.34 -18.75 -1.17
N VAL A 338 -7.95 -17.97 -2.18
CA VAL A 338 -8.61 -16.70 -2.58
C VAL A 338 -9.02 -16.74 -4.06
N PRO A 339 -10.04 -17.56 -4.43
CA PRO A 339 -10.51 -17.65 -5.80
C PRO A 339 -11.12 -16.32 -6.33
N ASN A 340 -11.69 -15.48 -5.47
CA ASN A 340 -12.21 -14.18 -5.91
C ASN A 340 -11.09 -13.20 -6.28
N ASP A 341 -9.88 -13.35 -5.75
CA ASP A 341 -8.73 -12.56 -6.17
C ASP A 341 -8.34 -12.87 -7.62
N LEU A 342 -8.34 -14.14 -8.01
CA LEU A 342 -8.08 -14.55 -9.40
C LEU A 342 -9.13 -13.99 -10.37
N ILE A 343 -10.41 -14.06 -9.98
CA ILE A 343 -11.51 -13.48 -10.75
C ILE A 343 -11.35 -11.96 -10.85
N PHE A 344 -10.97 -11.30 -9.75
CA PHE A 344 -10.74 -9.86 -9.73
C PHE A 344 -9.61 -9.44 -10.68
N LEU A 345 -8.47 -10.15 -10.67
CA LEU A 345 -7.34 -9.89 -11.57
C LEU A 345 -7.74 -9.99 -13.05
N LYS A 346 -8.49 -11.05 -13.41
CA LYS A 346 -9.03 -11.23 -14.76
C LYS A 346 -9.96 -10.10 -15.17
N LEU A 347 -10.95 -9.78 -14.32
CA LEU A 347 -11.92 -8.71 -14.59
C LEU A 347 -11.26 -7.33 -14.69
N ARG A 348 -10.22 -7.06 -13.89
CA ARG A 348 -9.48 -5.79 -13.97
C ARG A 348 -8.74 -5.68 -15.30
N THR A 349 -8.05 -6.75 -15.69
CA THR A 349 -7.35 -6.81 -16.98
C THR A 349 -8.35 -6.69 -18.14
N LYS A 350 -9.52 -7.33 -18.03
CA LYS A 350 -10.62 -7.19 -19.00
C LYS A 350 -11.11 -5.75 -19.09
N ASN A 351 -11.32 -5.07 -17.96
CA ASN A 351 -11.69 -3.65 -17.94
C ASN A 351 -10.67 -2.79 -18.69
N ASP A 352 -9.38 -2.99 -18.40
CA ASP A 352 -8.28 -2.22 -18.99
C ASP A 352 -8.07 -2.56 -20.48
N ALA A 353 -8.42 -3.77 -20.91
CA ALA A 353 -8.41 -4.15 -22.33
C ALA A 353 -9.58 -3.55 -23.13
N ILE A 354 -10.75 -3.35 -22.51
CA ILE A 354 -11.94 -2.78 -23.17
C ILE A 354 -11.83 -1.26 -23.26
N VAL A 355 -11.40 -0.60 -22.17
CA VAL A 355 -11.16 0.84 -22.12
C VAL A 355 -9.74 1.06 -21.59
N PRO A 356 -8.74 1.27 -22.48
CA PRO A 356 -7.35 1.47 -22.09
C PRO A 356 -7.22 2.56 -21.05
N HIS A 357 -6.39 2.30 -20.03
CA HIS A 357 -6.23 3.21 -18.91
C HIS A 357 -4.79 3.71 -18.79
N LEU A 358 -4.66 5.02 -18.54
CA LEU A 358 -3.43 5.77 -18.25
C LEU A 358 -2.33 5.02 -17.47
N HIS A 359 -2.68 4.37 -16.36
CA HIS A 359 -1.72 3.72 -15.46
C HIS A 359 -0.99 2.52 -16.08
N CYS A 360 -1.54 1.94 -17.14
CA CYS A 360 -0.93 0.87 -17.92
C CYS A 360 -0.07 1.42 -19.06
N ILE A 361 -0.25 2.70 -19.40
CA ILE A 361 0.44 3.42 -20.48
C ILE A 361 1.75 4.02 -19.96
N THR A 362 1.77 4.51 -18.71
CA THR A 362 2.96 5.13 -18.08
C THR A 362 4.17 4.19 -17.95
N ASN A 363 3.97 2.88 -18.05
CA ASN A 363 5.05 1.88 -18.00
C ASN A 363 5.60 1.50 -19.39
N LEU A 364 4.98 2.01 -20.46
CA LEU A 364 5.37 1.78 -21.84
C LEU A 364 6.19 2.96 -22.37
N GLU A 365 7.14 2.68 -23.25
CA GLU A 365 8.13 3.62 -23.79
C GLU A 365 7.56 5.03 -24.13
N ASN A 366 8.16 6.06 -23.54
CA ASN A 366 7.71 7.46 -23.54
C ASN A 366 7.72 8.15 -24.93
N ASN A 367 8.28 7.52 -25.96
CA ASN A 367 8.51 8.17 -27.25
C ASN A 367 7.20 8.53 -27.98
N ILE A 368 6.12 7.79 -27.77
CA ILE A 368 4.83 8.14 -28.39
C ILE A 368 4.17 9.36 -27.73
N ILE A 369 4.46 9.61 -26.45
CA ILE A 369 3.90 10.74 -25.68
C ILE A 369 4.39 12.06 -26.26
N THR A 370 5.67 12.14 -26.65
CA THR A 370 6.26 13.36 -27.24
C THR A 370 5.69 13.68 -28.62
N GLU A 371 5.24 12.65 -29.35
CA GLU A 371 4.70 12.76 -30.71
C GLU A 371 3.20 13.15 -30.74
N VAL A 372 2.52 13.18 -29.59
CA VAL A 372 1.14 13.66 -29.49
C VAL A 372 1.10 15.18 -29.72
N PRO A 373 0.46 15.67 -30.81
CA PRO A 373 0.40 17.09 -31.10
C PRO A 373 -0.46 17.83 -30.09
N LYS A 374 -0.05 19.06 -29.75
CA LYS A 374 -0.81 19.94 -28.84
C LYS A 374 -2.28 20.10 -29.25
N LYS A 375 -2.56 20.15 -30.56
CA LYS A 375 -3.93 20.24 -31.10
C LYS A 375 -4.82 19.07 -30.65
N LEU A 376 -4.28 17.85 -30.52
CA LEU A 376 -5.02 16.72 -29.97
C LEU A 376 -5.26 16.86 -28.45
N CYS A 377 -4.29 17.41 -27.72
CA CYS A 377 -4.45 17.71 -26.29
C CYS A 377 -5.54 18.76 -26.05
N ASP A 378 -5.62 19.80 -26.89
CA ASP A 378 -6.63 20.85 -26.79
C ASP A 378 -8.06 20.30 -26.99
N LEU A 379 -8.22 19.22 -27.76
CA LEU A 379 -9.50 18.51 -27.93
C LEU A 379 -9.91 17.71 -26.68
N ILE A 380 -8.97 17.25 -25.85
CA ILE A 380 -9.27 16.66 -24.53
C ILE A 380 -9.75 17.73 -23.56
N VAL A 381 -9.17 18.92 -23.59
CA VAL A 381 -9.61 20.04 -22.74
C VAL A 381 -11.03 20.48 -23.13
N ASN A 382 -11.33 20.45 -24.44
CA ASN A 382 -12.61 20.87 -25.00
C ASN A 382 -13.46 19.69 -25.51
N LYS A 383 -13.60 18.62 -24.71
CA LYS A 383 -14.33 17.41 -25.12
C LYS A 383 -15.74 17.74 -25.65
N PRO A 384 -16.25 17.04 -26.68
CA PRO A 384 -17.64 17.17 -27.12
C PRO A 384 -18.64 16.96 -25.97
N SER A 385 -19.81 17.62 -26.04
CA SER A 385 -20.85 17.52 -25.01
C SER A 385 -21.25 16.07 -24.71
N LYS A 386 -21.44 15.26 -25.75
CA LYS A 386 -21.78 13.83 -25.64
C LYS A 386 -20.77 13.05 -24.78
N VAL A 387 -19.48 13.35 -24.92
CA VAL A 387 -18.41 12.71 -24.13
C VAL A 387 -18.43 13.21 -22.69
N ARG A 388 -18.60 14.52 -22.47
CA ARG A 388 -18.70 15.09 -21.10
C ARG A 388 -19.88 14.48 -20.34
N ASP A 389 -21.02 14.32 -21.01
CA ASP A 389 -22.21 13.70 -20.42
C ASP A 389 -21.98 12.22 -20.09
N ALA A 390 -21.27 11.50 -20.97
CA ALA A 390 -20.90 10.10 -20.73
C ALA A 390 -19.91 9.96 -19.55
N ASP A 391 -18.92 10.85 -19.44
CA ASP A 391 -17.99 10.92 -18.31
C ASP A 391 -18.74 11.20 -17.00
N ALA A 392 -19.68 12.15 -17.00
CA ALA A 392 -20.49 12.49 -15.83
C ALA A 392 -21.38 11.32 -15.38
N LYS A 393 -22.05 10.63 -16.32
CA LYS A 393 -22.86 9.45 -16.03
C LYS A 393 -22.02 8.28 -15.52
N LEU A 394 -20.84 8.04 -16.10
CA LEU A 394 -19.91 7.03 -15.60
C LEU A 394 -19.44 7.35 -14.18
N HIS A 395 -19.21 8.63 -13.89
CA HIS A 395 -18.82 9.09 -12.57
C HIS A 395 -19.92 8.82 -11.53
N GLU A 396 -21.16 9.24 -11.81
CA GLU A 396 -22.31 8.97 -10.95
C GLU A 396 -22.54 7.47 -10.76
N PHE A 397 -22.52 6.68 -11.84
CA PHE A 397 -22.60 5.23 -11.76
C PHE A 397 -21.50 4.63 -10.88
N THR A 398 -20.27 5.16 -10.94
CA THR A 398 -19.16 4.66 -10.12
C THR A 398 -19.44 4.85 -8.63
N ILE A 399 -19.99 6.01 -8.25
CA ILE A 399 -20.41 6.30 -6.88
C ILE A 399 -21.53 5.35 -6.47
N THR A 400 -22.61 5.27 -7.24
CA THR A 400 -23.77 4.42 -6.93
C THR A 400 -23.38 2.94 -6.84
N ASN A 401 -22.57 2.45 -7.78
CA ASN A 401 -22.08 1.08 -7.79
C ASN A 401 -21.16 0.80 -6.57
N TYR A 402 -20.39 1.78 -6.13
CA TYR A 402 -19.60 1.68 -4.90
C TYR A 402 -20.49 1.55 -3.65
N GLU A 403 -21.47 2.46 -3.51
CA GLU A 403 -22.41 2.50 -2.39
C GLU A 403 -23.28 1.24 -2.32
N ASN A 404 -23.87 0.81 -3.45
CA ASN A 404 -24.74 -0.37 -3.55
C ASN A 404 -24.07 -1.68 -3.16
N HIS A 405 -22.74 -1.75 -3.25
CA HIS A 405 -21.96 -2.93 -2.87
C HIS A 405 -21.28 -2.77 -1.50
N GLY A 406 -21.77 -1.84 -0.67
CA GLY A 406 -21.32 -1.66 0.71
C GLY A 406 -19.98 -0.92 0.83
N GLY A 407 -19.65 -0.06 -0.13
CA GLY A 407 -18.51 0.83 -0.06
C GLY A 407 -18.55 1.75 1.16
N THR A 408 -17.39 2.03 1.74
CA THR A 408 -17.25 2.88 2.93
C THR A 408 -16.28 4.00 2.64
N TYR A 409 -16.64 5.24 2.98
CA TYR A 409 -15.78 6.40 2.70
C TYR A 409 -14.63 6.62 3.70
N GLY A 410 -14.53 5.72 4.69
CA GLY A 410 -13.48 5.74 5.69
C GLY A 410 -12.16 5.15 5.18
N GLY A 411 -11.04 5.86 5.40
CA GLY A 411 -9.69 5.34 5.14
C GLY A 411 -9.31 5.15 3.67
N SER A 412 -10.00 5.79 2.72
CA SER A 412 -9.63 5.72 1.30
C SER A 412 -8.24 6.34 1.08
N THR A 413 -7.26 5.52 0.70
CA THR A 413 -5.89 5.94 0.36
C THR A 413 -5.74 6.31 -1.11
N TYR A 414 -6.74 5.98 -1.95
CA TYR A 414 -6.72 6.30 -3.37
C TYR A 414 -7.60 7.51 -3.66
N ILE A 415 -6.95 8.66 -3.78
CA ILE A 415 -7.53 9.87 -4.36
C ILE A 415 -6.85 10.03 -5.71
N ARG A 416 -7.58 9.83 -6.81
CA ARG A 416 -7.05 10.16 -8.14
C ARG A 416 -7.47 11.59 -8.47
N ARG A 417 -6.65 12.56 -8.08
CA ARG A 417 -6.70 13.90 -8.68
C ARG A 417 -5.88 13.83 -9.96
N LYS A 418 -6.50 14.16 -11.09
CA LYS A 418 -5.73 14.38 -12.32
C LYS A 418 -5.02 15.72 -12.13
N ASN A 419 -3.69 15.73 -12.24
CA ASN A 419 -3.01 17.00 -12.43
C ASN A 419 -3.35 17.44 -13.86
N ARG A 420 -3.72 18.70 -14.05
CA ARG A 420 -3.95 19.23 -15.40
C ARG A 420 -2.63 19.68 -16.02
N ASP A 421 -1.61 18.83 -15.98
CA ASP A 421 -0.38 19.08 -16.72
C ASP A 421 -0.48 18.53 -18.15
N GLU A 422 0.48 18.93 -18.98
CA GLU A 422 0.50 18.56 -20.39
C GLU A 422 0.69 17.03 -20.58
N ILE A 423 1.41 16.38 -19.67
CA ILE A 423 1.68 14.94 -19.73
C ILE A 423 0.40 14.15 -19.45
N ASP A 424 -0.34 14.51 -18.40
CA ASP A 424 -1.63 13.88 -18.07
C ASP A 424 -2.63 14.03 -19.21
N SER A 425 -2.65 15.18 -19.88
CA SER A 425 -3.50 15.43 -21.06
C SER A 425 -3.10 14.54 -22.26
N LYS A 426 -1.79 14.39 -22.51
CA LYS A 426 -1.24 13.51 -23.55
C LYS A 426 -1.52 12.04 -23.27
N LEU A 427 -1.44 11.63 -22.01
CA LEU A 427 -1.74 10.26 -21.62
C LEU A 427 -3.26 9.98 -21.72
N ASP A 428 -4.12 10.95 -21.37
CA ASP A 428 -5.57 10.83 -21.51
C ASP A 428 -5.96 10.65 -22.99
N ILE A 429 -5.40 11.44 -23.91
CA ILE A 429 -5.67 11.26 -25.33
C ILE A 429 -5.12 9.92 -25.83
N LEU A 430 -3.92 9.49 -25.42
CA LEU A 430 -3.39 8.18 -25.80
C LEU A 430 -4.29 7.04 -25.34
N SER A 431 -4.89 7.12 -24.15
CA SER A 431 -5.83 6.11 -23.66
C SER A 431 -7.04 5.94 -24.58
N ILE A 432 -7.50 7.03 -25.19
CA ILE A 432 -8.60 7.02 -26.17
C ILE A 432 -8.08 6.55 -27.52
N LEU A 433 -6.91 7.03 -27.95
CA LEU A 433 -6.29 6.67 -29.24
C LEU A 433 -5.96 5.18 -29.36
N LEU A 434 -5.70 4.53 -28.22
CA LEU A 434 -5.53 3.10 -28.11
C LEU A 434 -6.81 2.29 -28.35
N LEU A 435 -8.00 2.88 -28.25
CA LEU A 435 -9.25 2.18 -28.60
C LEU A 435 -9.30 1.87 -30.09
N HIS A 436 -9.77 0.67 -30.41
CA HIS A 436 -10.23 0.38 -31.76
C HIS A 436 -11.49 1.22 -32.05
N PRO A 437 -11.64 1.83 -33.24
CA PRO A 437 -12.81 2.65 -33.58
C PRO A 437 -14.13 1.85 -33.62
N GLU A 438 -14.08 0.56 -33.96
CA GLU A 438 -15.23 -0.34 -33.82
C GLU A 438 -15.34 -0.90 -32.37
N PRO A 439 -16.45 -0.63 -31.66
CA PRO A 439 -16.64 -1.09 -30.27
C PRO A 439 -16.47 -2.60 -30.08
N GLN A 440 -16.99 -3.41 -31.01
CA GLN A 440 -16.98 -4.87 -30.90
C GLN A 440 -15.55 -5.44 -30.81
N LYS A 441 -14.59 -4.85 -31.53
CA LYS A 441 -13.19 -5.30 -31.48
C LYS A 441 -12.54 -5.05 -30.11
N ASN A 442 -12.91 -3.98 -29.41
CA ASN A 442 -12.46 -3.75 -28.02
C ASN A 442 -13.11 -4.77 -27.06
N ILE A 443 -14.40 -5.08 -27.25
CA ILE A 443 -15.10 -6.10 -26.47
C ILE A 443 -14.45 -7.47 -26.65
N ASP A 444 -14.12 -7.84 -27.90
CA ASP A 444 -13.47 -9.11 -28.22
C ASP A 444 -12.03 -9.17 -27.70
N ALA A 445 -11.31 -8.06 -27.68
CA ALA A 445 -10.02 -7.97 -26.98
C ALA A 445 -10.17 -8.26 -25.48
N GLY A 446 -11.24 -7.73 -24.84
CA GLY A 446 -11.56 -8.01 -23.45
C GLY A 446 -11.91 -9.47 -23.15
N LYS A 447 -12.59 -10.17 -24.07
CA LYS A 447 -12.96 -11.60 -23.93
C LYS A 447 -11.75 -12.54 -23.82
N LYS A 448 -10.57 -12.11 -24.30
CA LYS A 448 -9.32 -12.89 -24.21
C LYS A 448 -8.82 -13.07 -22.76
N PHE A 449 -9.44 -12.38 -21.80
CA PHE A 449 -9.05 -12.37 -20.39
C PHE A 449 -10.09 -13.01 -19.45
N ASP A 450 -11.14 -13.66 -20.00
CA ASP A 450 -12.19 -14.33 -19.21
C ASP A 450 -11.72 -15.61 -18.48
#